data_AF-A0A9D6LCQ4-F1
#
_entry.id   AF-A0A9D6LCQ4-F1
#
_cell.length_a   1.000
_cell.length_b   1.000
_cell.length_c   1.000
_cell.angle_alpha   90.00
_cell.angle_beta   90.00
_cell.angle_gamma   90.00
#
_symmetry.space_group_name_H-M   'P 1'
#
loop_
_entity.id
_entity.type
_entity.pdbx_description
1 polymer ?
#
loop_
_entity_poly.entity_id
_entity_poly.type
_entity_poly.pdbx_seq_one_letter_code
_entity_poly.pdbx_strand_id
1 'polypeptide(L)'
;MDESSRFVSLSVFLVFALSNAALADGSCDGGMRPLTANEKSTILKLKQACKDALPPPPKGWVVESETKVEAPVEICKDYDAYVWRTDYSMTVVKTEGADQRKAQREKLIQDFAAKMKAQQSETDKIFKRVEARGQKLVAAAQAGNQAEIDRLNAEGEKDKALLDAQSAASNDALNDEEGRIFKDTLYSLSCIYNIDSYGRLAEAKDVKLAGSMAAFHNPAARDQGHEGRANGVVEVHAMFGKWVSDPTTTGYKATLEQKTGPAGQTLMVVLKADEGRFMSLLSAMKSAALAGNLKK
;
A
#
# COMPACT_ATOMS: atom_id res chain seq x y z
N MET A 1 34.88 -31.02 -14.31
CA MET A 1 35.26 -29.91 -13.41
C MET A 1 35.28 -28.68 -14.30
N ASP A 2 34.24 -27.86 -14.22
CA ASP A 2 34.12 -26.66 -15.03
C ASP A 2 33.59 -25.55 -14.12
N GLU A 3 34.43 -24.54 -13.89
CA GLU A 3 34.31 -23.46 -12.90
C GLU A 3 33.51 -22.25 -13.44
N SER A 4 32.64 -22.46 -14.42
CA SER A 4 31.94 -21.38 -15.12
C SER A 4 30.52 -21.07 -14.58
N SER A 5 30.09 -21.71 -13.49
CA SER A 5 28.71 -21.57 -12.95
C SER A 5 28.57 -20.74 -11.66
N ARG A 6 29.52 -19.85 -11.35
CA ARG A 6 29.55 -19.11 -10.07
C ARG A 6 29.44 -17.59 -10.20
N PHE A 7 28.61 -17.04 -11.08
CA PHE A 7 28.32 -15.60 -11.05
C PHE A 7 26.95 -15.32 -11.68
N VAL A 8 25.86 -15.52 -10.93
CA VAL A 8 24.67 -14.63 -10.82
C VAL A 8 23.85 -15.14 -9.63
N SER A 9 24.40 -15.02 -8.41
CA SER A 9 23.64 -15.32 -7.19
C SER A 9 24.22 -14.52 -6.04
N LEU A 10 24.13 -13.20 -6.18
CA LEU A 10 24.38 -12.24 -5.11
C LEU A 10 23.92 -10.88 -5.64
N SER A 11 23.19 -10.12 -4.83
CA SER A 11 22.78 -8.72 -5.05
C SER A 11 21.33 -8.45 -5.49
N VAL A 12 20.33 -8.99 -4.78
CA VAL A 12 19.06 -8.26 -4.53
C VAL A 12 18.54 -8.58 -3.11
N PHE A 13 19.38 -8.38 -2.10
CA PHE A 13 18.95 -8.49 -0.68
C PHE A 13 19.40 -7.28 0.17
N LEU A 14 19.81 -6.18 -0.47
CA LEU A 14 20.43 -5.06 0.25
C LEU A 14 20.05 -3.68 -0.31
N VAL A 15 18.76 -3.39 -0.51
CA VAL A 15 18.24 -2.01 -0.71
C VAL A 15 16.92 -1.79 0.03
N PHE A 16 16.82 -2.22 1.29
CA PHE A 16 15.68 -1.86 2.16
C PHE A 16 16.07 -1.38 3.56
N ALA A 17 17.37 -1.22 3.83
CA ALA A 17 17.86 -0.76 5.13
C ALA A 17 18.00 0.77 5.26
N LEU A 18 17.77 1.57 4.19
CA LEU A 18 18.08 3.02 4.21
C LEU A 18 16.99 3.93 3.63
N SER A 19 15.79 3.43 3.34
CA SER A 19 14.68 4.26 2.84
C SER A 19 13.63 4.60 3.91
N ASN A 20 13.81 4.17 5.16
CA ASN A 20 13.04 4.67 6.30
C ASN A 20 13.55 6.06 6.75
N ALA A 21 13.90 6.94 5.80
CA ALA A 21 13.68 8.36 6.02
C ALA A 21 12.16 8.52 5.99
N ALA A 22 11.56 8.27 7.15
CA ALA A 22 10.17 8.50 7.41
C ALA A 22 9.80 9.87 6.85
N LEU A 23 8.75 9.93 6.04
CA LEU A 23 8.06 11.16 5.66
C LEU A 23 7.33 11.77 6.88
N ALA A 24 7.97 11.76 8.05
CA ALA A 24 7.38 12.03 9.35
C ALA A 24 8.20 13.02 10.15
N ASP A 25 8.79 14.03 9.51
CA ASP A 25 9.39 15.15 10.23
C ASP A 25 8.91 16.45 9.58
N GLY A 26 7.67 16.83 9.87
CA GLY A 26 7.40 18.26 9.97
C GLY A 26 8.43 18.80 10.96
N SER A 27 9.23 19.80 10.56
CA SER A 27 10.24 20.35 11.44
C SER A 27 9.57 20.73 12.76
N CYS A 28 10.02 20.15 13.87
CA CYS A 28 9.60 20.63 15.18
C CYS A 28 10.24 22.00 15.36
N ASP A 29 9.58 23.06 14.90
CA ASP A 29 10.13 24.42 14.90
C ASP A 29 10.39 24.90 16.34
N GLY A 30 9.66 24.35 17.32
CA GLY A 30 9.87 24.56 18.74
C GLY A 30 10.92 23.64 19.40
N GLY A 31 11.52 22.72 18.65
CA GLY A 31 12.39 21.65 19.13
C GLY A 31 11.62 20.51 19.83
N MET A 32 12.36 19.57 20.43
CA MET A 32 11.81 18.38 21.10
C MET A 32 11.73 18.54 22.62
N ARG A 33 10.78 17.86 23.25
CA ARG A 33 10.70 17.67 24.72
C ARG A 33 10.41 16.22 25.08
N PRO A 34 10.84 15.75 26.26
CA PRO A 34 10.43 14.45 26.76
C PRO A 34 8.91 14.43 27.03
N LEU A 35 8.32 13.24 26.92
CA LEU A 35 6.94 13.00 27.35
C LEU A 35 6.86 13.02 28.88
N THR A 36 5.78 13.59 29.40
CA THR A 36 5.41 13.45 30.80
C THR A 36 4.96 12.01 31.11
N ALA A 37 4.99 11.61 32.39
CA ALA A 37 4.56 10.28 32.81
C ALA A 37 3.10 9.97 32.41
N ASN A 38 2.21 10.97 32.51
CA ASN A 38 0.80 10.83 32.12
C ASN A 38 0.64 10.66 30.60
N GLU A 39 1.39 11.42 29.81
CA GLU A 39 1.36 11.30 28.34
C GLU A 39 1.83 9.91 27.90
N LYS A 40 2.95 9.45 28.48
CA LYS A 40 3.50 8.11 28.26
C LYS A 40 2.47 7.02 28.59
N SER A 41 1.86 7.10 29.77
CA SER A 41 0.85 6.14 30.22
C SER A 41 -0.37 6.12 29.30
N THR A 42 -0.82 7.29 28.84
CA THR A 42 -1.97 7.41 27.93
C THR A 42 -1.68 6.77 26.57
N ILE A 43 -0.53 7.06 25.96
CA ILE A 43 -0.13 6.45 24.67
C ILE A 43 -0.03 4.93 24.79
N LEU A 44 0.61 4.43 25.85
CA LEU A 44 0.73 2.99 26.09
C LEU A 44 -0.64 2.34 26.25
N LYS A 45 -1.55 2.97 27.00
CA LYS A 45 -2.92 2.49 27.15
C LYS A 45 -3.66 2.41 25.81
N LEU A 46 -3.57 3.46 24.98
CA LEU A 46 -4.22 3.48 23.68
C LEU A 46 -3.65 2.41 22.73
N LYS A 47 -2.33 2.27 22.64
CA LYS A 47 -1.68 1.22 21.83
C LYS A 47 -2.02 -0.18 22.33
N GLN A 48 -2.05 -0.39 23.65
CA GLN A 48 -2.44 -1.67 24.23
C GLN A 48 -3.90 -2.00 23.94
N ALA A 49 -4.80 -1.02 24.04
CA ALA A 49 -6.21 -1.20 23.69
C ALA A 49 -6.38 -1.59 22.22
N CYS A 50 -5.58 -1.02 21.31
CA CYS A 50 -5.53 -1.46 19.91
C CYS A 50 -5.12 -2.93 19.81
N LYS A 51 -3.97 -3.30 20.40
CA LYS A 51 -3.44 -4.66 20.39
C LYS A 51 -4.45 -5.69 20.90
N ASP A 52 -5.10 -5.40 22.04
CA ASP A 52 -6.05 -6.32 22.68
C ASP A 52 -7.37 -6.49 21.91
N ALA A 53 -7.69 -5.51 21.05
CA ALA A 53 -8.91 -5.51 20.25
C ALA A 53 -8.77 -6.22 18.90
N LEU A 54 -7.55 -6.37 18.39
CA LEU A 54 -7.32 -7.11 17.16
C LEU A 54 -7.54 -8.62 17.40
N PRO A 55 -8.15 -9.33 16.44
CA PRO A 55 -8.30 -10.77 16.54
C PRO A 55 -6.94 -11.47 16.44
N PRO A 56 -6.74 -12.61 17.12
CA PRO A 56 -5.55 -13.42 16.91
C PRO A 56 -5.50 -13.94 15.46
N PRO A 57 -4.30 -14.20 14.90
CA PRO A 57 -4.17 -14.84 13.61
C PRO A 57 -4.95 -16.17 13.54
N PRO A 58 -5.67 -16.44 12.43
CA PRO A 58 -6.26 -17.75 12.20
C PRO A 58 -5.20 -18.86 12.16
N LYS A 59 -5.63 -20.12 12.35
CA LYS A 59 -4.73 -21.28 12.16
C LYS A 59 -4.09 -21.24 10.76
N GLY A 60 -2.77 -21.45 10.69
CA GLY A 60 -2.00 -21.39 9.44
C GLY A 60 -1.55 -19.98 9.03
N TRP A 61 -1.71 -18.99 9.91
CA TRP A 61 -1.27 -17.61 9.74
C TRP A 61 -0.39 -17.17 10.90
N VAL A 62 0.50 -16.21 10.66
CA VAL A 62 1.41 -15.64 11.67
C VAL A 62 1.47 -14.13 11.55
N VAL A 63 1.72 -13.46 12.67
CA VAL A 63 2.05 -12.02 12.66
C VAL A 63 3.44 -11.88 12.04
N GLU A 64 3.51 -11.20 10.89
CA GLU A 64 4.77 -10.88 10.21
C GLU A 64 5.40 -9.62 10.82
N SER A 65 4.58 -8.61 11.09
CA SER A 65 5.00 -7.37 11.73
C SER A 65 3.89 -6.81 12.61
N GLU A 66 4.28 -6.20 13.73
CA GLU A 66 3.38 -5.43 14.58
C GLU A 66 4.08 -4.18 15.12
N THR A 67 3.32 -3.10 15.29
CA THR A 67 3.79 -1.91 16.00
C THR A 67 4.08 -2.28 17.45
N LYS A 68 5.24 -1.90 17.99
CA LYS A 68 5.52 -2.11 19.42
C LYS A 68 4.60 -1.25 20.29
N VAL A 69 4.14 -1.82 21.39
CA VAL A 69 3.43 -1.09 22.44
C VAL A 69 4.46 -0.33 23.29
N GLU A 70 5.00 0.73 22.71
CA GLU A 70 5.94 1.64 23.35
C GLU A 70 5.53 3.10 23.05
N ALA A 71 5.82 3.98 23.99
CA ALA A 71 5.66 5.41 23.79
C ALA A 71 6.95 6.00 23.22
N PRO A 72 6.87 7.06 22.40
CA PRO A 72 8.05 7.79 21.97
C PRO A 72 8.79 8.38 23.18
N VAL A 73 10.09 8.63 23.03
CA VAL A 73 10.91 9.25 24.07
C VAL A 73 10.64 10.75 24.15
N GLU A 74 10.49 11.38 22.99
CA GLU A 74 10.31 12.82 22.84
C GLU A 74 9.21 13.14 21.82
N ILE A 75 8.67 14.35 21.91
CA ILE A 75 7.69 14.93 21.00
C ILE A 75 8.06 16.40 20.70
N CYS A 76 7.56 16.95 19.59
CA CYS A 76 7.72 18.38 19.30
C CYS A 76 7.15 19.26 20.43
N LYS A 77 7.73 20.43 20.69
CA LYS A 77 7.19 21.41 21.65
C LYS A 77 6.03 22.21 21.07
N ASP A 78 6.06 22.47 19.78
CA ASP A 78 5.03 23.12 18.98
C ASP A 78 3.86 22.19 18.64
N TYR A 79 3.82 21.01 19.27
CA TYR A 79 2.76 20.03 19.08
C TYR A 79 1.36 20.54 19.47
N ASP A 80 1.24 21.60 20.28
CA ASP A 80 -0.06 22.23 20.55
C ASP A 80 -0.77 22.73 19.28
N ALA A 81 -0.02 22.91 18.17
CA ALA A 81 -0.56 23.22 16.85
C ALA A 81 -1.08 21.98 16.08
N TYR A 82 -0.78 20.77 16.55
CA TYR A 82 -1.05 19.52 15.85
C TYR A 82 -1.82 18.52 16.74
N VAL A 83 -2.42 17.53 16.09
CA VAL A 83 -3.23 16.51 16.75
C VAL A 83 -2.38 15.30 17.14
N TRP A 84 -2.54 14.81 18.37
CA TRP A 84 -1.76 13.70 18.95
C TRP A 84 -2.07 12.35 18.32
N ARG A 85 -1.53 12.08 17.14
CA ARG A 85 -1.73 10.80 16.46
C ARG A 85 -1.00 9.67 17.19
N THR A 86 -1.70 8.58 17.42
CA THR A 86 -1.10 7.34 17.95
C THR A 86 -1.71 6.16 17.23
N ASP A 87 -0.86 5.34 16.62
CA ASP A 87 -1.29 4.13 15.92
C ASP A 87 -0.68 2.85 16.49
N TYR A 88 -1.39 1.77 16.24
CA TYR A 88 -0.90 0.41 16.36
C TYR A 88 -1.38 -0.36 15.12
N SER A 89 -0.46 -1.05 14.47
CA SER A 89 -0.73 -1.84 13.28
C SER A 89 -0.20 -3.26 13.45
N MET A 90 -0.83 -4.20 12.75
CA MET A 90 -0.43 -5.59 12.66
C MET A 90 -0.62 -6.08 11.24
N THR A 91 0.41 -6.69 10.67
CA THR A 91 0.35 -7.39 9.39
C THR A 91 0.48 -8.88 9.65
N VAL A 92 -0.44 -9.65 9.08
CA VAL A 92 -0.53 -11.10 9.26
C VAL A 92 -0.43 -11.78 7.90
N VAL A 93 0.40 -12.80 7.82
CA VAL A 93 0.65 -13.56 6.59
C VAL A 93 0.31 -15.03 6.77
N LYS A 94 -0.18 -15.64 5.68
CA LYS A 94 -0.47 -17.07 5.62
C LYS A 94 0.82 -17.85 5.46
N THR A 95 1.13 -18.74 6.42
CA THR A 95 2.29 -19.64 6.34
C THR A 95 1.93 -20.98 5.71
N GLU A 96 0.68 -21.41 5.86
CA GLU A 96 0.17 -22.61 5.20
C GLU A 96 0.31 -22.48 3.68
N GLY A 97 0.99 -23.46 3.05
CA GLY A 97 1.24 -23.46 1.60
C GLY A 97 2.25 -22.42 1.11
N ALA A 98 3.04 -21.79 1.99
CA ALA A 98 4.02 -20.78 1.61
C ALA A 98 5.06 -21.32 0.60
N ASP A 99 5.59 -22.53 0.83
CA ASP A 99 6.56 -23.15 -0.08
C ASP A 99 5.97 -23.46 -1.45
N GLN A 100 4.70 -23.89 -1.49
CA GLN A 100 3.99 -24.12 -2.75
C GLN A 100 3.80 -22.81 -3.52
N ARG A 101 3.37 -21.74 -2.86
CA ARG A 101 3.24 -20.42 -3.49
C ARG A 101 4.58 -19.89 -4.00
N LYS A 102 5.65 -20.07 -3.23
CA LYS A 102 7.01 -19.71 -3.65
C LYS A 102 7.42 -20.48 -4.90
N ALA A 103 7.18 -21.79 -4.95
CA ALA A 103 7.46 -22.61 -6.12
C ALA A 103 6.62 -22.21 -7.35
N GLN A 104 5.33 -21.89 -7.15
CA GLN A 104 4.45 -21.38 -8.21
C GLN A 104 4.93 -20.04 -8.76
N ARG A 105 5.33 -19.11 -7.87
CA ARG A 105 5.90 -17.81 -8.28
C ARG A 105 7.20 -17.98 -9.06
N GLU A 106 8.09 -18.84 -8.60
CA GLU A 106 9.34 -19.13 -9.29
C GLU A 106 9.08 -19.71 -10.69
N LYS A 107 8.14 -20.65 -10.81
CA LYS A 107 7.71 -21.19 -12.11
C LYS A 107 7.13 -20.09 -13.01
N LEU A 108 6.27 -19.23 -12.47
CA LEU A 108 5.69 -18.10 -13.21
C LEU A 108 6.77 -17.16 -13.77
N ILE A 109 7.78 -16.83 -12.95
CA ILE A 109 8.92 -15.99 -13.39
C ILE A 109 9.71 -16.67 -14.51
N GLN A 110 9.96 -17.98 -14.40
CA GLN A 110 10.66 -18.75 -15.43
C GLN A 110 9.86 -18.83 -16.74
N ASP A 111 8.57 -19.11 -16.65
CA ASP A 111 7.65 -19.17 -17.81
C ASP A 111 7.55 -17.78 -18.48
N PHE A 112 7.49 -16.71 -17.69
CA PHE A 112 7.52 -15.34 -18.19
C PHE A 112 8.84 -15.00 -18.90
N ALA A 113 9.99 -15.35 -18.31
CA ALA A 113 11.30 -15.15 -18.92
C ALA A 113 11.43 -15.91 -20.25
N ALA A 114 10.93 -17.15 -20.32
CA ALA A 114 10.90 -17.94 -21.55
C ALA A 114 10.02 -17.30 -22.63
N LYS A 115 8.84 -16.77 -22.24
CA LYS A 115 7.94 -16.03 -23.15
C LYS A 115 8.60 -14.75 -23.68
N MET A 116 9.24 -13.96 -22.82
CA MET A 116 9.96 -12.75 -23.23
C MET A 116 11.11 -13.07 -24.19
N LYS A 117 11.84 -14.17 -23.94
CA LYS A 117 12.87 -14.66 -24.86
C LYS A 117 12.30 -15.09 -26.21
N ALA A 118 11.13 -15.75 -26.24
CA ALA A 118 10.46 -16.11 -27.48
C ALA A 118 9.96 -14.89 -28.27
N GLN A 119 9.57 -13.82 -27.58
CA GLN A 119 9.14 -12.55 -28.17
C GLN A 119 10.32 -11.67 -28.63
N GLN A 120 11.53 -11.93 -28.13
CA GLN A 120 12.74 -11.14 -28.42
C GLN A 120 12.98 -10.93 -29.91
N SER A 121 12.75 -11.94 -30.75
CA SER A 121 12.94 -11.79 -32.20
C SER A 121 12.02 -10.75 -32.83
N GLU A 122 10.77 -10.66 -32.40
CA GLU A 122 9.82 -9.66 -32.90
C GLU A 122 10.15 -8.26 -32.36
N THR A 123 10.56 -8.19 -31.09
CA THR A 123 11.05 -6.95 -30.49
C THR A 123 12.29 -6.42 -31.21
N ASP A 124 13.25 -7.29 -31.54
CA ASP A 124 14.45 -6.95 -32.30
C ASP A 124 14.11 -6.45 -33.72
N LYS A 125 13.09 -7.05 -34.37
CA LYS A 125 12.59 -6.57 -35.66
C LYS A 125 12.00 -5.16 -35.54
N ILE A 126 11.24 -4.88 -34.48
CA ILE A 126 10.71 -3.54 -34.23
C ILE A 126 11.87 -2.54 -34.01
N PHE A 127 12.86 -2.88 -33.17
CA PHE A 127 14.01 -2.01 -32.93
C PHE A 127 14.80 -1.70 -34.22
N LYS A 128 15.03 -2.70 -35.08
CA LYS A 128 15.67 -2.48 -36.38
C LYS A 128 14.84 -1.54 -37.28
N ARG A 129 13.50 -1.64 -37.25
CA ARG A 129 12.64 -0.70 -37.99
C ARG A 129 12.73 0.72 -37.42
N VAL A 130 12.77 0.87 -36.10
CA VAL A 130 12.93 2.16 -35.42
C VAL A 130 14.27 2.79 -35.77
N GLU A 131 15.38 2.04 -35.76
CA GLU A 131 16.70 2.53 -36.14
C GLU A 131 16.74 2.99 -37.61
N ALA A 132 16.26 2.13 -38.53
CA ALA A 132 16.20 2.47 -39.95
C ALA A 132 15.32 3.70 -40.22
N ARG A 133 14.23 3.86 -39.47
CA ARG A 133 13.36 5.05 -39.53
C ARG A 133 14.08 6.29 -39.04
N GLY A 134 14.83 6.20 -37.94
CA GLY A 134 15.62 7.32 -37.41
C GLY A 134 16.59 7.88 -38.45
N GLN A 135 17.29 7.00 -39.18
CA GLN A 135 18.18 7.40 -40.28
C GLN A 135 17.41 8.12 -41.41
N LYS A 136 16.25 7.59 -41.81
CA LYS A 136 15.40 8.21 -42.84
C LYS A 136 14.85 9.57 -42.39
N LEU A 137 14.50 9.71 -41.12
CA LEU A 137 13.95 10.94 -40.56
C LEU A 137 15.00 12.06 -40.55
N VAL A 138 16.26 11.75 -40.22
CA VAL A 138 17.38 12.69 -40.35
C VAL A 138 17.57 13.14 -41.79
N ALA A 139 17.57 12.21 -42.75
CA ALA A 139 17.71 12.54 -44.16
C ALA A 139 16.54 13.40 -44.70
N ALA A 140 15.30 13.06 -44.33
CA ALA A 140 14.11 13.82 -44.71
C ALA A 140 14.12 15.24 -44.10
N ALA A 141 14.58 15.37 -42.85
CA ALA A 141 14.74 16.66 -42.19
C ALA A 141 15.81 17.53 -42.88
N GLN A 142 16.96 16.97 -43.23
CA GLN A 142 18.00 17.68 -43.97
C GLN A 142 17.54 18.12 -45.36
N ALA A 143 16.68 17.33 -46.01
CA ALA A 143 16.09 17.64 -47.31
C ALA A 143 14.86 18.57 -47.23
N GLY A 144 14.40 18.97 -46.03
CA GLY A 144 13.18 19.77 -45.86
C GLY A 144 11.89 19.06 -46.32
N ASN A 145 11.89 17.73 -46.39
CA ASN A 145 10.77 16.94 -46.90
C ASN A 145 9.75 16.64 -45.78
N GLN A 146 8.89 17.62 -45.49
CA GLN A 146 7.91 17.51 -44.41
C GLN A 146 6.94 16.32 -44.58
N ALA A 147 6.50 16.03 -45.81
CA ALA A 147 5.58 14.92 -46.06
C ALA A 147 6.18 13.56 -45.68
N GLU A 148 7.48 13.37 -45.92
CA GLU A 148 8.18 12.15 -45.51
C GLU A 148 8.40 12.09 -44.00
N ILE A 149 8.67 13.22 -43.34
CA ILE A 149 8.76 13.31 -41.87
C ILE A 149 7.44 12.88 -41.23
N ASP A 150 6.32 13.42 -41.70
CA ASP A 150 4.99 13.10 -41.17
C ASP A 150 4.65 11.62 -41.36
N ARG A 151 4.97 11.06 -42.54
CA ARG A 151 4.80 9.63 -42.83
C ARG A 151 5.62 8.75 -41.90
N LEU A 152 6.90 9.07 -41.68
CA LEU A 152 7.79 8.32 -40.80
C LEU A 152 7.33 8.41 -39.33
N ASN A 153 6.89 9.57 -38.87
CA ASN A 153 6.33 9.74 -37.52
C ASN A 153 5.08 8.87 -37.31
N ALA A 154 4.16 8.84 -38.27
CA ALA A 154 2.96 7.99 -38.20
C ALA A 154 3.31 6.49 -38.14
N GLU A 155 4.36 6.05 -38.82
CA GLU A 155 4.89 4.68 -38.67
C GLU A 155 5.56 4.45 -37.30
N GLY A 156 6.21 5.48 -36.75
CA GLY A 156 6.77 5.50 -35.40
C GLY A 156 5.73 5.22 -34.33
N GLU A 157 4.60 5.92 -34.38
CA GLU A 157 3.50 5.71 -33.44
C GLU A 157 2.90 4.29 -33.54
N LYS A 158 2.87 3.68 -34.74
CA LYS A 158 2.43 2.29 -34.89
C LYS A 158 3.38 1.29 -34.21
N ASP A 159 4.69 1.45 -34.39
CA ASP A 159 5.67 0.58 -33.74
C ASP A 159 5.65 0.76 -32.22
N LYS A 160 5.51 1.99 -31.73
CA LYS A 160 5.34 2.28 -30.31
C LYS A 160 4.08 1.61 -29.75
N ALA A 161 2.94 1.76 -30.42
CA ALA A 161 1.69 1.13 -29.99
C ALA A 161 1.80 -0.42 -29.94
N LEU A 162 2.57 -1.03 -30.85
CA LEU A 162 2.84 -2.47 -30.82
C LEU A 162 3.68 -2.88 -29.61
N LEU A 163 4.74 -2.12 -29.28
CA LEU A 163 5.57 -2.37 -28.10
C LEU A 163 4.78 -2.17 -26.80
N ASP A 164 4.00 -1.10 -26.72
CA ASP A 164 3.14 -0.79 -25.57
C ASP A 164 2.10 -1.90 -25.35
N ALA A 165 1.44 -2.37 -26.43
CA ALA A 165 0.47 -3.46 -26.34
C ALA A 165 1.11 -4.79 -25.91
N GLN A 166 2.32 -5.10 -26.42
CA GLN A 166 3.07 -6.29 -26.00
C GLN A 166 3.47 -6.22 -24.52
N SER A 167 3.96 -5.06 -24.08
CA SER A 167 4.34 -4.85 -22.68
C SER A 167 3.14 -4.92 -21.75
N ALA A 168 2.05 -4.21 -22.07
CA ALA A 168 0.82 -4.21 -21.28
C ALA A 168 0.24 -5.63 -21.14
N ALA A 169 0.06 -6.36 -22.24
CA ALA A 169 -0.50 -7.72 -22.20
C ALA A 169 0.37 -8.70 -21.39
N SER A 170 1.70 -8.56 -21.46
CA SER A 170 2.62 -9.38 -20.68
C SER A 170 2.59 -9.03 -19.19
N ASN A 171 2.57 -7.74 -18.85
CA ASN A 171 2.49 -7.28 -17.46
C ASN A 171 1.14 -7.63 -16.83
N ASP A 172 0.03 -7.44 -17.54
CA ASP A 172 -1.30 -7.79 -17.05
C ASP A 172 -1.42 -9.28 -16.76
N ALA A 173 -0.93 -10.14 -17.66
CA ALA A 173 -0.95 -11.58 -17.45
C ALA A 173 -0.09 -12.02 -16.26
N LEU A 174 1.07 -11.39 -16.06
CA LEU A 174 1.95 -11.67 -14.92
C LEU A 174 1.28 -11.23 -13.61
N ASN A 175 0.74 -10.01 -13.56
CA ASN A 175 0.05 -9.46 -12.41
C ASN A 175 -1.20 -10.28 -12.04
N ASP A 176 -1.96 -10.75 -13.04
CA ASP A 176 -3.14 -11.58 -12.82
C ASP A 176 -2.78 -12.94 -12.20
N GLU A 177 -1.73 -13.59 -12.70
CA GLU A 177 -1.30 -14.89 -12.19
C GLU A 177 -0.63 -14.75 -10.82
N GLU A 178 0.21 -13.72 -10.60
CA GLU A 178 0.78 -13.41 -9.28
C GLU A 178 -0.34 -13.10 -8.28
N GLY A 179 -1.34 -12.32 -8.69
CA GLY A 179 -2.53 -12.04 -7.90
C GLY A 179 -3.32 -13.31 -7.51
N ARG A 180 -3.36 -14.33 -8.37
CA ARG A 180 -3.97 -15.64 -8.02
C ARG A 180 -3.13 -16.43 -7.03
N ILE A 181 -1.81 -16.44 -7.20
CA ILE A 181 -0.88 -17.15 -6.31
C ILE A 181 -0.92 -16.57 -4.89
N PHE A 182 -0.99 -15.23 -4.78
CA PHE A 182 -0.99 -14.51 -3.51
C PHE A 182 -2.37 -14.03 -3.05
N LYS A 183 -3.44 -14.54 -3.68
CA LYS A 183 -4.78 -14.26 -3.22
C LYS A 183 -4.96 -14.74 -1.79
N ASP A 184 -5.47 -13.87 -0.94
CA ASP A 184 -5.81 -14.19 0.45
C ASP A 184 -4.63 -14.80 1.24
N THR A 185 -3.45 -14.18 1.11
CA THR A 185 -2.25 -14.57 1.85
C THR A 185 -1.75 -13.52 2.84
N LEU A 186 -2.33 -12.33 2.82
CA LEU A 186 -1.98 -11.22 3.71
C LEU A 186 -3.23 -10.47 4.12
N TYR A 187 -3.27 -10.03 5.37
CA TYR A 187 -4.13 -8.93 5.80
C TYR A 187 -3.37 -8.01 6.75
N SER A 188 -3.79 -6.76 6.82
CA SER A 188 -3.30 -5.80 7.82
C SER A 188 -4.46 -5.12 8.53
N LEU A 189 -4.24 -4.83 9.81
CA LEU A 189 -5.17 -4.13 10.68
C LEU A 189 -4.41 -2.99 11.34
N SER A 190 -4.98 -1.79 11.29
CA SER A 190 -4.44 -0.61 11.93
C SER A 190 -5.52 0.07 12.73
N CYS A 191 -5.18 0.48 13.95
CA CYS A 191 -6.02 1.33 14.78
C CYS A 191 -5.26 2.63 15.00
N ILE A 192 -5.87 3.76 14.63
CA ILE A 192 -5.21 5.06 14.62
C ILE A 192 -6.08 6.04 15.42
N TYR A 193 -5.59 6.45 16.57
CA TYR A 193 -6.22 7.49 17.37
C TYR A 193 -5.84 8.87 16.84
N ASN A 194 -6.81 9.79 16.99
CA ASN A 194 -6.64 11.22 16.74
C ASN A 194 -6.16 11.51 15.31
N ILE A 195 -6.90 10.98 14.33
CA ILE A 195 -6.85 11.48 12.96
C ILE A 195 -7.79 12.68 12.85
N ASP A 196 -7.34 13.75 12.21
CA ASP A 196 -8.06 15.02 12.06
C ASP A 196 -8.96 15.09 10.82
N SER A 197 -8.59 14.37 9.77
CA SER A 197 -9.35 14.28 8.53
C SER A 197 -9.12 12.98 7.79
N TYR A 198 -10.12 12.56 7.04
CA TYR A 198 -10.01 11.39 6.17
C TYR A 198 -10.87 11.56 4.92
N GLY A 199 -10.27 11.43 3.75
CA GLY A 199 -10.97 11.49 2.46
C GLY A 199 -11.70 10.18 2.17
N ARG A 200 -13.03 10.22 2.04
CA ARG A 200 -13.80 9.06 1.57
C ARG A 200 -13.62 8.93 0.06
N LEU A 201 -13.29 7.73 -0.40
CA LEU A 201 -13.21 7.42 -1.83
C LEU A 201 -14.61 7.35 -2.44
N ALA A 202 -14.75 7.82 -3.68
CA ALA A 202 -16.05 7.99 -4.34
C ALA A 202 -16.86 6.68 -4.46
N GLU A 203 -16.18 5.53 -4.56
CA GLU A 203 -16.79 4.21 -4.74
C GLU A 203 -16.99 3.43 -3.42
N ALA A 204 -16.72 4.06 -2.28
CA ALA A 204 -16.82 3.39 -0.99
C ALA A 204 -18.29 3.06 -0.64
N LYS A 205 -18.54 1.82 -0.25
CA LYS A 205 -19.85 1.32 0.17
C LYS A 205 -19.93 1.26 1.69
N ASP A 206 -21.07 1.63 2.26
CA ASP A 206 -21.23 1.64 3.72
C ASP A 206 -21.28 0.20 4.28
N VAL A 207 -20.65 0.00 5.43
CA VAL A 207 -20.73 -1.23 6.23
C VAL A 207 -21.13 -0.88 7.66
N LYS A 208 -21.69 -1.86 8.39
CA LYS A 208 -22.07 -1.68 9.80
C LYS A 208 -21.00 -2.28 10.71
N LEU A 209 -20.47 -1.46 11.61
CA LEU A 209 -19.61 -1.91 12.70
C LEU A 209 -20.16 -1.42 14.03
N ALA A 210 -20.27 -2.32 15.00
CA ALA A 210 -20.80 -1.98 16.31
C ALA A 210 -19.94 -0.90 16.99
N GLY A 211 -20.59 0.19 17.42
CA GLY A 211 -19.94 1.33 18.07
C GLY A 211 -19.30 2.34 17.12
N SER A 212 -19.20 2.06 15.81
CA SER A 212 -18.71 3.04 14.85
C SER A 212 -19.77 4.10 14.55
N MET A 213 -19.32 5.32 14.31
CA MET A 213 -20.14 6.42 13.80
C MET A 213 -20.37 6.26 12.29
N ALA A 214 -19.33 5.87 11.56
CA ALA A 214 -19.39 5.54 10.15
C ALA A 214 -18.42 4.38 9.88
N ALA A 215 -18.75 3.52 8.94
CA ALA A 215 -17.81 2.56 8.39
C ALA A 215 -18.12 2.33 6.91
N PHE A 216 -17.08 2.18 6.12
CA PHE A 216 -17.19 1.95 4.69
C PHE A 216 -16.04 1.08 4.18
N HIS A 217 -16.31 0.34 3.13
CA HIS A 217 -15.31 -0.46 2.43
C HIS A 217 -15.10 0.04 1.01
N ASN A 218 -13.84 0.09 0.58
CA ASN A 218 -13.45 0.40 -0.78
C ASN A 218 -13.12 -0.90 -1.53
N PRO A 219 -13.97 -1.34 -2.48
CA PRO A 219 -13.70 -2.52 -3.28
C PRO A 219 -12.61 -2.30 -4.33
N ALA A 220 -12.30 -1.04 -4.66
CA ALA A 220 -11.34 -0.65 -5.68
C ALA A 220 -10.00 -0.19 -5.07
N ALA A 221 -9.68 -0.62 -3.84
CA ALA A 221 -8.38 -0.34 -3.22
C ALA A 221 -7.29 -1.12 -3.97
N ARG A 222 -6.89 -0.63 -5.14
CA ARG A 222 -5.65 -1.04 -5.79
C ARG A 222 -4.54 -0.56 -4.89
N ASP A 223 -3.88 -1.50 -4.23
CA ASP A 223 -2.64 -1.20 -3.53
C ASP A 223 -1.61 -0.73 -4.57
N GLN A 224 -1.44 0.59 -4.71
CA GLN A 224 -0.53 1.17 -5.70
C GLN A 224 0.95 0.97 -5.32
N GLY A 225 1.26 0.37 -4.15
CA GLY A 225 2.61 0.30 -3.60
C GLY A 225 3.15 -1.09 -3.28
N HIS A 226 2.31 -2.13 -3.23
CA HIS A 226 2.76 -3.49 -2.89
C HIS A 226 2.58 -4.46 -4.06
N GLU A 227 3.69 -4.72 -4.75
CA GLU A 227 4.03 -5.94 -5.50
C GLU A 227 2.83 -6.87 -5.81
N GLY A 228 2.08 -6.63 -6.89
CA GLY A 228 1.20 -7.64 -7.49
C GLY A 228 0.03 -8.19 -6.62
N ARG A 229 -0.19 -7.70 -5.40
CA ARG A 229 -1.17 -8.25 -4.44
C ARG A 229 -2.58 -7.67 -4.60
N ALA A 230 -2.82 -6.86 -5.63
CA ALA A 230 -3.98 -5.98 -5.74
C ALA A 230 -5.31 -6.67 -6.12
N ASN A 231 -5.31 -7.94 -6.49
CA ASN A 231 -6.54 -8.61 -6.93
C ASN A 231 -7.36 -9.15 -5.75
N GLY A 232 -8.45 -8.46 -5.42
CA GLY A 232 -9.44 -8.91 -4.44
C GLY A 232 -9.23 -8.42 -3.01
N VAL A 233 -8.26 -7.52 -2.79
CA VAL A 233 -8.08 -6.84 -1.50
C VAL A 233 -9.09 -5.70 -1.37
N VAL A 234 -9.82 -5.70 -0.26
CA VAL A 234 -10.73 -4.64 0.13
C VAL A 234 -10.11 -3.89 1.30
N GLU A 235 -10.21 -2.57 1.27
CA GLU A 235 -9.83 -1.71 2.39
C GLU A 235 -11.07 -1.19 3.10
N VAL A 236 -11.14 -1.36 4.42
CA VAL A 236 -12.27 -0.92 5.24
C VAL A 236 -11.79 0.11 6.23
N HIS A 237 -12.56 1.19 6.32
CA HIS A 237 -12.35 2.27 7.27
C HIS A 237 -13.56 2.31 8.19
N ALA A 238 -13.33 2.20 9.49
CA ALA A 238 -14.36 2.41 10.49
C ALA A 238 -13.95 3.52 11.45
N MET A 239 -14.82 4.51 11.59
CA MET A 239 -14.61 5.73 12.34
C MET A 239 -15.41 5.69 13.63
N PHE A 240 -14.74 5.98 14.74
CA PHE A 240 -15.31 6.04 16.08
C PHE A 240 -15.04 7.41 16.70
N GLY A 241 -15.95 7.85 17.57
CA GLY A 241 -15.90 9.17 18.19
C GLY A 241 -16.64 10.23 17.38
N LYS A 242 -16.28 11.50 17.58
CA LYS A 242 -16.97 12.64 16.98
C LYS A 242 -16.35 12.99 15.63
N TRP A 243 -17.02 12.58 14.56
CA TRP A 243 -16.70 12.90 13.17
C TRP A 243 -17.83 13.72 12.56
N VAL A 244 -17.52 14.54 11.57
CA VAL A 244 -18.50 15.26 10.77
C VAL A 244 -18.15 15.10 9.29
N SER A 245 -19.16 14.99 8.43
CA SER A 245 -18.94 15.03 6.99
C SER A 245 -18.36 16.40 6.61
N ASP A 246 -17.31 16.39 5.80
CA ASP A 246 -16.70 17.62 5.31
C ASP A 246 -17.51 18.15 4.12
N PRO A 247 -18.12 19.35 4.18
CA PRO A 247 -18.95 19.84 3.09
C PRO A 247 -18.16 20.15 1.81
N THR A 248 -16.83 20.28 1.91
CA THR A 248 -15.96 20.59 0.76
C THR A 248 -15.40 19.36 0.05
N THR A 249 -15.53 18.18 0.66
CA THR A 249 -14.99 16.93 0.12
C THR A 249 -16.01 15.80 0.29
N THR A 250 -15.73 14.62 -0.24
CA THR A 250 -16.51 13.42 0.10
C THR A 250 -16.14 12.87 1.49
N GLY A 251 -15.17 13.47 2.18
CA GLY A 251 -14.56 12.94 3.39
C GLY A 251 -15.22 13.31 4.70
N TYR A 252 -14.49 13.01 5.77
CA TYR A 252 -14.86 13.28 7.15
C TYR A 252 -13.76 14.09 7.82
N LYS A 253 -14.16 15.03 8.66
CA LYS A 253 -13.29 15.75 9.58
C LYS A 253 -13.62 15.34 10.99
N ALA A 254 -12.59 15.10 11.79
CA ALA A 254 -12.78 14.86 13.22
C ALA A 254 -13.03 16.21 13.91
N THR A 255 -14.01 16.26 14.82
CA THR A 255 -14.17 17.42 15.71
C THR A 255 -13.25 17.22 16.91
N LEU A 256 -11.97 17.53 16.70
CA LEU A 256 -10.94 17.41 17.72
C LEU A 256 -10.82 18.71 18.51
N GLU A 257 -10.75 18.59 19.83
CA GLU A 257 -10.24 19.66 20.67
C GLU A 257 -8.72 19.72 20.45
N GLN A 258 -8.28 20.66 19.61
CA GLN A 258 -6.85 21.00 19.54
C GLN A 258 -6.40 21.39 20.96
N LYS A 259 -5.22 20.90 21.39
CA LYS A 259 -4.58 21.08 22.71
C LYS A 259 -4.84 20.05 23.82
N THR A 260 -5.61 18.96 23.62
CA THR A 260 -5.94 18.06 24.75
C THR A 260 -4.92 16.94 25.03
N GLY A 261 -3.72 17.01 24.47
CA GLY A 261 -2.70 15.97 24.66
C GLY A 261 -3.10 14.60 24.08
N PRO A 262 -2.50 13.49 24.56
CA PRO A 262 -2.65 12.15 23.96
C PRO A 262 -3.99 11.46 24.23
N ALA A 263 -4.96 12.12 24.85
CA ALA A 263 -6.27 11.50 25.07
C ALA A 263 -6.89 11.08 23.72
N GLY A 264 -7.42 9.86 23.64
CA GLY A 264 -8.09 9.39 22.43
C GLY A 264 -9.42 10.13 22.26
N GLN A 265 -9.54 10.95 21.22
CA GLN A 265 -10.76 11.72 20.90
C GLN A 265 -11.51 11.10 19.73
N THR A 266 -10.76 10.69 18.71
CA THR A 266 -11.25 9.90 17.58
C THR A 266 -10.41 8.66 17.40
N LEU A 267 -11.00 7.67 16.74
CA LEU A 267 -10.31 6.46 16.32
C LEU A 267 -10.75 6.12 14.91
N MET A 268 -9.79 5.76 14.07
CA MET A 268 -10.02 5.08 12.80
C MET A 268 -9.42 3.69 12.86
N VAL A 269 -10.23 2.69 12.51
CA VAL A 269 -9.77 1.34 12.22
C VAL A 269 -9.65 1.19 10.72
N VAL A 270 -8.51 0.70 10.26
CA VAL A 270 -8.25 0.35 8.86
C VAL A 270 -7.98 -1.15 8.78
N LEU A 271 -8.74 -1.86 7.95
CA LEU A 271 -8.54 -3.28 7.66
C LEU A 271 -8.31 -3.45 6.16
N LYS A 272 -7.18 -4.04 5.78
CA LYS A 272 -6.89 -4.47 4.41
C LYS A 272 -6.85 -5.99 4.38
N ALA A 273 -7.75 -6.62 3.64
CA ALA A 273 -7.82 -8.09 3.53
C ALA A 273 -8.51 -8.52 2.24
N ASP A 274 -8.41 -9.80 1.89
CA ASP A 274 -9.28 -10.39 0.86
C ASP A 274 -10.76 -10.21 1.23
N GLU A 275 -11.60 -9.90 0.23
CA GLU A 275 -13.04 -9.66 0.40
C GLU A 275 -13.74 -10.82 1.14
N GLY A 276 -13.32 -12.06 0.90
CA GLY A 276 -13.89 -13.25 1.54
C GLY A 276 -13.63 -13.35 3.04
N ARG A 277 -12.55 -12.72 3.56
CA ARG A 277 -12.25 -12.70 5.00
C ARG A 277 -12.75 -11.47 5.72
N PHE A 278 -12.95 -10.38 4.99
CA PHE A 278 -13.26 -9.06 5.54
C PHE A 278 -14.28 -9.10 6.70
N MET A 279 -15.50 -9.60 6.45
CA MET A 279 -16.57 -9.56 7.46
C MET A 279 -16.25 -10.39 8.71
N SER A 280 -15.53 -11.51 8.55
CA SER A 280 -15.13 -12.36 9.67
C SER A 280 -14.08 -11.68 10.56
N LEU A 281 -13.09 -11.03 9.96
CA LEU A 281 -12.05 -10.28 10.69
C LEU A 281 -12.67 -9.09 11.42
N LEU A 282 -13.53 -8.35 10.73
CA LEU A 282 -14.23 -7.20 11.29
C LEU A 282 -15.11 -7.59 12.49
N SER A 283 -15.86 -8.70 12.38
CA SER A 283 -16.74 -9.17 13.46
C SER A 283 -15.97 -9.75 14.65
N ALA A 284 -14.74 -10.25 14.43
CA ALA A 284 -13.88 -10.77 15.48
C ALA A 284 -13.14 -9.65 16.26
N MET A 285 -13.11 -8.43 15.73
CA MET A 285 -12.55 -7.28 16.44
C MET A 285 -13.41 -6.89 17.64
N LYS A 286 -12.76 -6.55 18.75
CA LYS A 286 -13.45 -6.02 19.94
C LYS A 286 -13.72 -4.52 19.81
N SER A 287 -14.51 -4.12 18.80
CA SER A 287 -14.74 -2.71 18.45
C SER A 287 -15.31 -1.86 19.60
N ALA A 288 -16.14 -2.45 20.47
CA ALA A 288 -16.67 -1.78 21.65
C ALA A 288 -15.57 -1.42 22.67
N ALA A 289 -14.54 -2.27 22.81
CA ALA A 289 -13.41 -2.01 23.70
C ALA A 289 -12.56 -0.84 23.18
N LEU A 290 -12.38 -0.76 21.86
CA LEU A 290 -11.72 0.38 21.21
C LEU A 290 -12.47 1.70 21.45
N ALA A 291 -13.78 1.71 21.17
CA ALA A 291 -14.63 2.88 21.37
C ALA A 291 -14.67 3.34 22.83
N GLY A 292 -14.59 2.40 23.79
CA GLY A 292 -14.58 2.71 25.22
C GLY A 292 -13.36 3.48 25.72
N ASN A 293 -12.29 3.57 24.92
CA ASN A 293 -11.09 4.35 25.23
C ASN A 293 -11.15 5.81 24.74
N LEU A 294 -12.24 6.20 24.08
CA LEU A 294 -12.44 7.57 23.63
C LEU A 294 -12.94 8.46 24.78
N LYS A 295 -12.42 9.70 24.80
CA LYS A 295 -12.93 10.79 25.62
C LYS A 295 -14.37 11.06 25.20
N LYS A 296 -15.28 11.06 26.17
CA LYS A 296 -16.71 11.35 25.97
C LYS A 296 -16.93 12.85 25.78
#